data_AF-A0A357VH88-F1
#
_entry.id   AF-A0A357VH88-F1
#
_cell.length_a   1.000
_cell.length_b   1.000
_cell.length_c   1.000
_cell.angle_alpha   90.00
_cell.angle_beta   90.00
_cell.angle_gamma   90.00
#
_symmetry.space_group_name_H-M   'P 1'
#
loop_
_entity.id
_entity.type
_entity.pdbx_description
1 polymer ?
#
loop_
_entity_poly.entity_id
_entity_poly.type
_entity_poly.pdbx_seq_one_letter_code
_entity_poly.pdbx_strand_id
1 'polypeptide(L)'
;MGWLAYLVGIVLPYVALALFVVGFIYKIICWSRAPRHLPWELFPYPHTAGERLGEMVIEVASLRSLKLHNRNIWLPSLLMHFGIYAVVAWLFLVLLGLPVALLGYLGGVAAAAGSLWMFTKRLGRDLRILTTPVEYLNLLLVFLISAGGIITGFFGEGLAVREYMLGILSLSPRLPARPSLLWEIFFLEVFLVYLPFGRMIHFAAKYFTYHRVKWGESH
;
A
#
# COMPACT_ATOMS: atom_id res chain seq x y z
N MET A 1 16.40 19.90 20.00
CA MET A 1 15.34 19.09 19.34
C MET A 1 14.03 19.86 19.51
N GLY A 2 13.41 20.28 18.40
CA GLY A 2 12.28 21.24 18.42
C GLY A 2 10.91 20.59 18.61
N TRP A 3 9.90 21.40 18.93
CA TRP A 3 8.49 21.00 19.07
C TRP A 3 7.95 20.22 17.86
N LEU A 4 8.46 20.49 16.66
CA LEU A 4 8.11 19.77 15.43
C LEU A 4 8.50 18.29 15.48
N ALA A 5 9.70 17.98 15.98
CA ALA A 5 10.16 16.60 16.11
C ALA A 5 9.32 15.81 17.13
N TYR A 6 8.90 16.47 18.20
CA TYR A 6 7.96 15.89 19.18
C TYR A 6 6.59 15.64 18.56
N LEU A 7 6.05 16.62 17.83
CA LEU A 7 4.77 16.49 17.15
C LEU A 7 4.78 15.31 16.17
N VAL A 8 5.76 15.26 15.27
CA VAL A 8 5.89 14.21 14.23
C VAL A 8 6.31 12.86 14.80
N GLY A 9 7.28 12.82 15.72
CA GLY A 9 7.82 11.54 16.21
C GLY A 9 7.04 10.92 17.37
N ILE A 10 6.10 11.64 17.99
CA ILE A 10 5.41 11.15 19.20
C ILE A 10 3.90 11.30 19.09
N VAL A 11 3.38 12.48 18.74
CA VAL A 11 1.92 12.73 18.79
C VAL A 11 1.21 12.26 17.52
N LEU A 12 1.70 12.66 16.35
CA LEU A 12 1.11 12.34 15.05
C LEU A 12 1.00 10.83 14.76
N PRO A 13 1.94 9.94 15.16
CA PRO A 13 1.79 8.51 14.93
C PRO A 13 0.49 7.94 15.50
N TYR A 14 0.10 8.37 16.71
CA TYR A 14 -1.13 7.92 17.35
C TYR A 14 -2.38 8.46 16.66
N VAL A 15 -2.35 9.74 16.26
CA VAL A 15 -3.45 10.37 15.51
C VAL A 15 -3.61 9.69 14.14
N ALA A 16 -2.50 9.45 13.44
CA ALA A 16 -2.48 8.78 12.14
C ALA A 16 -3.02 7.35 12.25
N LEU A 17 -2.59 6.60 13.28
CA LEU A 17 -3.09 5.25 13.53
C LEU A 17 -4.59 5.24 13.85
N ALA A 18 -5.07 6.17 14.68
CA ALA A 18 -6.49 6.26 15.01
C ALA A 18 -7.35 6.58 13.77
N LEU A 19 -6.94 7.56 12.96
CA LEU A 19 -7.63 7.92 11.73
C LEU A 19 -7.60 6.79 10.70
N PHE A 20 -6.46 6.10 10.57
CA PHE A 20 -6.33 4.93 9.70
C PHE A 20 -7.31 3.82 10.12
N VAL A 21 -7.32 3.43 11.40
CA VAL A 21 -8.17 2.36 11.92
C VAL A 21 -9.65 2.70 11.76
N VAL A 22 -10.07 3.90 12.18
CA VAL A 22 -11.46 4.34 12.06
C VAL A 22 -11.90 4.41 10.61
N GLY A 23 -11.10 5.03 9.74
CA GLY A 23 -11.38 5.15 8.31
C GLY A 23 -11.43 3.77 7.61
N PHE A 24 -10.54 2.86 7.99
CA PHE A 24 -10.51 1.50 7.46
C PHE A 24 -11.76 0.72 7.85
N ILE A 25 -12.13 0.72 9.14
CA ILE A 25 -13.34 0.06 9.65
C ILE A 25 -14.58 0.63 8.95
N TYR A 26 -14.68 1.96 8.83
CA TYR A 26 -15.78 2.60 8.12
C TYR A 26 -15.93 2.09 6.67
N LYS A 27 -14.81 1.98 5.92
CA LYS A 27 -14.81 1.45 4.55
C LYS A 27 -15.23 -0.01 4.49
N ILE A 28 -14.72 -0.85 5.39
CA ILE A 28 -15.09 -2.27 5.47
C ILE A 28 -16.59 -2.43 5.74
N ILE A 29 -17.15 -1.66 6.69
CA ILE A 29 -18.59 -1.65 6.98
C ILE A 29 -19.41 -1.19 5.76
N CYS A 30 -18.95 -0.15 5.07
CA CYS A 30 -19.62 0.35 3.88
C CYS A 30 -19.67 -0.71 2.77
N TRP A 31 -18.55 -1.38 2.47
CA TRP A 31 -18.50 -2.45 1.47
C TRP A 31 -19.24 -3.71 1.88
N SER A 32 -19.26 -4.07 3.16
CA SER A 32 -20.03 -5.21 3.65
C SER A 32 -21.55 -4.97 3.59
N ARG A 33 -21.98 -3.71 3.69
CA ARG A 33 -23.40 -3.31 3.57
C ARG A 33 -23.83 -2.94 2.15
N ALA A 34 -22.89 -2.81 1.20
CA ALA A 34 -23.21 -2.44 -0.17
C ALA A 34 -24.15 -3.49 -0.82
N PRO A 35 -25.25 -3.05 -1.47
CA PRO A 35 -26.22 -3.97 -2.06
C PRO A 35 -25.63 -4.72 -3.26
N ARG A 36 -26.03 -5.98 -3.43
CA ARG A 36 -25.68 -6.82 -4.58
C ARG A 36 -26.71 -6.58 -5.70
N HIS A 37 -26.38 -5.76 -6.70
CA HIS A 37 -27.33 -5.45 -7.77
C HIS A 37 -27.46 -6.58 -8.80
N LEU A 38 -26.38 -7.32 -9.06
CA LEU A 38 -26.35 -8.38 -10.09
C LEU A 38 -25.22 -9.39 -9.80
N PRO A 39 -25.52 -10.67 -9.53
CA PRO A 39 -24.50 -11.72 -9.47
C PRO A 39 -24.05 -12.08 -10.89
N TRP A 40 -22.74 -12.03 -11.15
CA TRP A 40 -22.16 -12.41 -12.44
C TRP A 40 -21.31 -13.66 -12.27
N GLU A 41 -21.81 -14.83 -12.63
CA GLU A 41 -21.02 -16.06 -12.66
C GLU A 41 -20.18 -16.13 -13.94
N LEU A 42 -18.95 -15.58 -13.87
CA LEU A 42 -18.03 -15.63 -15.00
C LEU A 42 -17.33 -16.99 -15.05
N PHE A 43 -17.62 -17.78 -16.08
CA PHE A 43 -16.89 -19.01 -16.38
C PHE A 43 -15.45 -18.72 -16.86
N PRO A 44 -14.46 -19.57 -16.50
CA PRO A 44 -14.56 -20.66 -15.53
C PRO A 44 -14.65 -20.12 -14.10
N TYR A 45 -15.49 -20.74 -13.26
CA TYR A 45 -15.68 -20.33 -11.87
C TYR A 45 -15.03 -21.34 -10.89
N PRO A 46 -14.38 -20.87 -9.82
CA PRO A 46 -13.82 -21.70 -8.76
C PRO A 46 -14.92 -22.32 -7.89
N HIS A 47 -14.84 -23.63 -7.67
CA HIS A 47 -15.84 -24.40 -6.92
C HIS A 47 -15.55 -24.38 -5.41
N THR A 48 -14.27 -24.28 -5.04
CA THR A 48 -13.84 -24.28 -3.63
C THR A 48 -13.46 -22.88 -3.15
N ALA A 49 -13.51 -22.67 -1.82
CA ALA A 49 -13.02 -21.44 -1.20
C ALA A 49 -11.52 -21.21 -1.45
N GLY A 50 -10.74 -22.31 -1.51
CA GLY A 50 -9.30 -22.27 -1.80
C GLY A 50 -9.01 -21.79 -3.22
N GLU A 51 -9.75 -22.27 -4.22
CA GLU A 51 -9.62 -21.82 -5.62
C GLU A 51 -10.01 -20.33 -5.78
N ARG A 52 -11.09 -19.89 -5.11
CA ARG A 52 -11.48 -18.46 -5.09
C ARG A 52 -10.36 -17.57 -4.58
N LEU A 53 -9.75 -17.98 -3.46
CA LEU A 53 -8.63 -17.25 -2.87
C LEU A 53 -7.39 -17.31 -3.78
N GLY A 54 -7.09 -18.47 -4.36
CA GLY A 54 -5.97 -18.66 -5.28
C GLY A 54 -6.08 -17.77 -6.51
N GLU A 55 -7.25 -17.69 -7.15
CA GLU A 55 -7.49 -16.78 -8.27
C GLU A 55 -7.28 -15.32 -7.89
N MET A 56 -7.78 -14.91 -6.72
CA MET A 56 -7.60 -13.55 -6.22
C MET A 56 -6.12 -13.24 -6.01
N VAL A 57 -5.37 -14.13 -5.36
CA VAL A 57 -3.93 -13.97 -5.10
C VAL A 57 -3.14 -13.91 -6.40
N ILE A 58 -3.40 -14.82 -7.34
CA ILE A 58 -2.74 -14.83 -8.66
C ILE A 58 -3.03 -13.51 -9.39
N GLU A 59 -4.26 -13.05 -9.38
CA GLU A 59 -4.64 -11.81 -10.02
C GLU A 59 -3.97 -10.58 -9.35
N VAL A 60 -3.86 -10.54 -8.02
CA VAL A 60 -3.18 -9.46 -7.29
C VAL A 60 -1.67 -9.48 -7.49
N ALA A 61 -1.06 -10.67 -7.56
CA ALA A 61 0.37 -10.84 -7.74
C ALA A 61 0.82 -10.63 -9.19
N SER A 62 0.05 -11.13 -10.17
CA SER A 62 0.45 -11.12 -11.58
C SER A 62 -0.22 -10.04 -12.42
N LEU A 63 -1.29 -9.42 -11.92
CA LEU A 63 -2.13 -8.47 -12.66
C LEU A 63 -2.54 -9.04 -14.03
N ARG A 64 -2.96 -10.31 -14.06
CA ARG A 64 -3.26 -11.05 -15.29
C ARG A 64 -4.32 -10.34 -16.13
N SER A 65 -5.39 -9.84 -15.51
CA SER A 65 -6.42 -9.06 -16.21
C SER A 65 -5.83 -7.83 -16.91
N LEU A 66 -4.92 -7.11 -16.23
CA LEU A 66 -4.25 -5.94 -16.79
C LEU A 66 -3.34 -6.32 -17.96
N LYS A 67 -2.63 -7.45 -17.86
CA LYS A 67 -1.77 -7.96 -18.94
C LYS A 67 -2.56 -8.24 -20.23
N LEU A 68 -3.77 -8.79 -20.09
CA LEU A 68 -4.63 -9.15 -21.21
C LEU A 68 -5.27 -7.92 -21.88
N HIS A 69 -5.79 -6.98 -21.09
CA HIS A 69 -6.55 -5.85 -21.63
C HIS A 69 -5.70 -4.60 -21.89
N ASN A 70 -4.59 -4.42 -21.17
CA ASN A 70 -3.71 -3.26 -21.34
C ASN A 70 -2.25 -3.58 -20.98
N ARG A 71 -1.60 -4.33 -21.88
CA ARG A 71 -0.20 -4.76 -21.72
C ARG A 71 0.79 -3.61 -21.54
N ASN A 72 0.47 -2.42 -22.05
CA ASN A 72 1.35 -1.24 -22.00
C ASN A 72 1.60 -0.74 -20.57
N ILE A 73 0.62 -0.86 -19.67
CA ILE A 73 0.73 -0.45 -18.26
C ILE A 73 1.00 -1.62 -17.32
N TRP A 74 0.96 -2.86 -17.82
CA TRP A 74 1.12 -4.06 -17.02
C TRP A 74 2.48 -4.11 -16.30
N LEU A 75 3.59 -4.01 -17.05
CA LEU A 75 4.93 -4.12 -16.47
C LEU A 75 5.25 -2.98 -15.47
N PRO A 76 4.98 -1.69 -15.78
CA PRO A 76 5.17 -0.62 -14.81
C PRO A 76 4.35 -0.82 -13.53
N SER A 77 3.09 -1.27 -13.69
CA SER A 77 2.22 -1.57 -12.54
C SER A 77 2.77 -2.74 -11.72
N LEU A 78 3.20 -3.81 -12.39
CA LEU A 78 3.75 -5.00 -11.74
C LEU A 78 5.01 -4.65 -10.93
N LEU A 79 5.94 -3.92 -11.53
CA LEU A 79 7.16 -3.46 -10.88
C LEU A 79 6.86 -2.65 -9.62
N MET A 80 5.91 -1.71 -9.70
CA MET A 80 5.48 -0.93 -8.55
C MET A 80 4.89 -1.80 -7.44
N HIS A 81 4.00 -2.76 -7.78
CA HIS A 81 3.36 -3.62 -6.78
C HIS A 81 4.38 -4.55 -6.09
N PHE A 82 5.27 -5.20 -6.84
CA PHE A 82 6.32 -6.03 -6.25
C PHE A 82 7.29 -5.21 -5.39
N GLY A 83 7.57 -3.96 -5.77
CA GLY A 83 8.33 -3.04 -4.93
C GLY A 83 7.64 -2.77 -3.60
N ILE A 84 6.35 -2.42 -3.63
CA ILE A 84 5.55 -2.21 -2.41
C ILE A 84 5.50 -3.48 -1.57
N TYR A 85 5.27 -4.66 -2.16
CA TYR A 85 5.25 -5.93 -1.44
C TYR A 85 6.59 -6.22 -0.76
N ALA A 86 7.71 -5.95 -1.43
CA ALA A 86 9.04 -6.12 -0.86
C ALA A 86 9.30 -5.14 0.30
N VAL A 87 8.86 -3.87 0.20
CA VAL A 87 8.98 -2.90 1.31
C VAL A 87 8.11 -3.32 2.51
N VAL A 88 6.88 -3.79 2.26
CA VAL A 88 6.00 -4.29 3.32
C VAL A 88 6.61 -5.54 3.97
N ALA A 89 7.13 -6.49 3.17
CA ALA A 89 7.80 -7.68 3.67
C ALA A 89 9.05 -7.32 4.48
N TRP A 90 9.86 -6.37 4.02
CA TRP A 90 10.99 -5.82 4.76
C TRP A 90 10.56 -5.29 6.12
N LEU A 91 9.48 -4.50 6.19
CA LEU A 91 8.98 -3.96 7.45
C LEU A 91 8.58 -5.07 8.43
N PHE A 92 7.85 -6.09 7.98
CA PHE A 92 7.48 -7.24 8.82
C PHE A 92 8.71 -8.00 9.33
N LEU A 93 9.68 -8.27 8.47
CA LEU A 93 10.92 -8.97 8.85
C LEU A 93 11.74 -8.16 9.85
N VAL A 94 11.83 -6.84 9.66
CA VAL A 94 12.46 -5.92 10.60
C VAL A 94 11.75 -5.94 11.95
N LEU A 95 10.42 -5.94 12.00
CA LEU A 95 9.67 -6.04 13.27
C LEU A 95 9.95 -7.36 14.01
N LEU A 96 10.12 -8.47 13.27
CA LEU A 96 10.56 -9.76 13.81
C LEU A 96 12.02 -9.78 14.28
N GLY A 97 12.77 -8.69 14.07
CA GLY A 97 14.17 -8.56 14.48
C GLY A 97 15.17 -8.97 13.41
N LEU A 98 14.75 -9.16 12.16
CA LEU A 98 15.62 -9.51 11.03
C LEU A 98 16.00 -8.25 10.24
N PRO A 99 17.25 -7.75 10.31
CA PRO A 99 17.66 -6.51 9.64
C PRO A 99 18.00 -6.76 8.16
N VAL A 100 16.99 -7.03 7.34
CA VAL A 100 17.14 -7.38 5.90
C VAL A 100 17.20 -6.15 4.99
N ALA A 101 18.13 -5.22 5.23
CA ALA A 101 18.21 -3.92 4.55
C ALA A 101 18.17 -4.02 3.01
N LEU A 102 18.85 -5.00 2.41
CA LEU A 102 18.87 -5.20 0.96
C LEU A 102 17.47 -5.37 0.37
N LEU A 103 16.58 -6.11 1.04
CA LEU A 103 15.20 -6.29 0.59
C LEU A 103 14.44 -4.96 0.58
N GLY A 104 14.64 -4.13 1.61
CA GLY A 104 14.05 -2.80 1.70
C GLY A 104 14.51 -1.88 0.57
N TYR A 105 15.83 -1.84 0.29
CA TYR A 105 16.36 -1.04 -0.82
C TYR A 105 15.88 -1.53 -2.18
N LEU A 106 15.92 -2.85 -2.46
CA LEU A 106 15.43 -3.40 -3.72
C LEU A 106 13.93 -3.13 -3.91
N GLY A 107 13.15 -3.29 -2.84
CA GLY A 107 11.72 -2.97 -2.84
C GLY A 107 11.46 -1.48 -3.08
N GLY A 108 12.17 -0.60 -2.38
CA GLY A 108 12.07 0.85 -2.54
C GLY A 108 12.44 1.30 -3.95
N VAL A 109 13.52 0.75 -4.53
CA VAL A 109 13.93 1.08 -5.91
C VAL A 109 12.86 0.63 -6.90
N ALA A 110 12.33 -0.59 -6.76
CA ALA A 110 11.26 -1.09 -7.63
C ALA A 110 9.97 -0.26 -7.48
N ALA A 111 9.59 0.12 -6.26
CA ALA A 111 8.41 0.94 -5.99
C ALA A 111 8.55 2.35 -6.57
N ALA A 112 9.70 3.00 -6.39
CA ALA A 112 9.99 4.32 -6.94
C ALA A 112 10.06 4.31 -8.48
N ALA A 113 10.78 3.34 -9.06
CA ALA A 113 10.89 3.22 -10.51
C ALA A 113 9.53 2.89 -11.15
N GLY A 114 8.78 1.96 -10.55
CA GLY A 114 7.44 1.59 -11.02
C GLY A 114 6.44 2.73 -10.91
N SER A 115 6.43 3.49 -9.81
CA SER A 115 5.52 4.63 -9.64
C SER A 115 5.85 5.78 -10.59
N LEU A 116 7.13 6.10 -10.78
CA LEU A 116 7.58 7.11 -11.75
C LEU A 116 7.24 6.70 -13.19
N TRP A 117 7.45 5.43 -13.54
CA TRP A 117 7.11 4.93 -14.86
C TRP A 117 5.59 4.96 -15.11
N MET A 118 4.79 4.56 -14.12
CA MET A 118 3.33 4.69 -14.19
C MET A 118 2.88 6.14 -14.31
N PHE A 119 3.55 7.05 -13.61
CA PHE A 119 3.26 8.48 -13.67
C PHE A 119 3.47 9.03 -15.08
N THR A 120 4.62 8.73 -15.70
CA THR A 120 4.91 9.17 -17.07
C THR A 120 3.94 8.57 -18.10
N LYS A 121 3.55 7.29 -17.95
CA LYS A 121 2.52 6.68 -18.81
C LYS A 121 1.18 7.43 -18.72
N ARG A 122 0.79 7.86 -17.52
CA ARG A 122 -0.47 8.61 -17.30
C ARG A 122 -0.45 10.06 -17.78
N LEU A 123 0.71 10.60 -18.15
CA LEU A 123 0.78 11.89 -18.83
C LEU A 123 0.40 11.79 -20.32
N GLY A 124 0.48 10.59 -20.90
CA GLY A 124 0.04 10.31 -22.27
C GLY A 124 -1.47 10.45 -22.44
N ARG A 125 -1.91 10.92 -23.62
CA ARG A 125 -3.31 11.29 -23.92
C ARG A 125 -4.30 10.18 -23.58
N ASP A 126 -3.99 8.94 -23.97
CA ASP A 126 -4.90 7.78 -23.82
C ASP A 126 -5.25 7.49 -22.36
N LEU A 127 -4.26 7.57 -21.46
CA LEU A 127 -4.46 7.29 -20.04
C LEU A 127 -4.88 8.54 -19.27
N ARG A 128 -4.46 9.72 -19.69
CA ARG A 128 -4.81 10.99 -19.03
C ARG A 128 -6.32 11.22 -19.01
N ILE A 129 -7.03 10.84 -20.07
CA ILE A 129 -8.49 10.97 -20.16
C ILE A 129 -9.19 10.07 -19.13
N LEU A 130 -8.58 8.95 -18.75
CA LEU A 130 -9.13 7.98 -17.79
C LEU A 130 -8.60 8.16 -16.37
N THR A 131 -7.67 9.09 -16.15
CA THR A 131 -6.97 9.28 -14.87
C THR A 131 -7.55 10.47 -14.12
N THR A 132 -7.92 10.27 -12.86
CA THR A 132 -8.37 11.35 -11.96
C THR A 132 -7.16 11.94 -11.19
N PRO A 133 -7.28 13.15 -10.62
CA PRO A 133 -6.20 13.76 -9.85
C PRO A 133 -5.68 12.88 -8.70
N VAL A 134 -6.56 12.06 -8.12
CA VAL A 134 -6.27 11.14 -7.01
C VAL A 134 -5.25 10.07 -7.42
N GLU A 135 -5.26 9.56 -8.65
CA GLU A 135 -4.25 8.60 -9.10
C GLU A 135 -2.86 9.22 -9.23
N TYR A 136 -2.75 10.48 -9.67
CA TYR A 136 -1.46 11.16 -9.73
C TYR A 136 -0.91 11.39 -8.32
N LEU A 137 -1.76 11.79 -7.38
CA LEU A 137 -1.38 11.94 -5.97
C LEU A 137 -0.91 10.60 -5.37
N ASN A 138 -1.61 9.50 -5.65
CA ASN A 138 -1.21 8.16 -5.19
C ASN A 138 0.19 7.78 -5.67
N LEU A 139 0.46 7.96 -6.96
CA LEU A 139 1.75 7.62 -7.56
C LEU A 139 2.87 8.53 -7.02
N LEU A 140 2.58 9.81 -6.83
CA LEU A 140 3.51 10.75 -6.22
C LEU A 140 3.84 10.37 -4.78
N LEU A 141 2.84 10.04 -3.96
CA LEU A 141 3.07 9.61 -2.57
C LEU A 141 3.94 8.34 -2.49
N VAL A 142 3.63 7.32 -3.30
CA VAL A 142 4.44 6.09 -3.35
C VAL A 142 5.87 6.40 -3.80
N PHE A 143 6.04 7.28 -4.80
CA PHE A 143 7.36 7.73 -5.24
C PHE A 143 8.13 8.44 -4.13
N LEU A 144 7.51 9.40 -3.44
CA LEU A 144 8.17 10.21 -2.41
C LEU A 144 8.59 9.37 -1.20
N ILE A 145 7.74 8.46 -0.74
CA ILE A 145 8.07 7.52 0.35
C ILE A 145 9.21 6.60 -0.07
N SER A 146 9.13 6.00 -1.27
CA SER A 146 10.14 5.04 -1.71
C SER A 146 11.49 5.72 -1.98
N ALA A 147 11.49 6.89 -2.64
CA ALA A 147 12.69 7.67 -2.90
C ALA A 147 13.26 8.28 -1.61
N GLY A 148 12.40 8.78 -0.72
CA GLY A 148 12.74 9.28 0.61
C GLY A 148 13.45 8.23 1.44
N GLY A 149 12.91 7.01 1.50
CA GLY A 149 13.51 5.89 2.22
C GLY A 149 14.89 5.49 1.67
N ILE A 150 15.12 5.61 0.36
CA ILE A 150 16.44 5.40 -0.25
C ILE A 150 17.40 6.53 0.12
N ILE A 151 17.00 7.79 -0.09
CA ILE A 151 17.85 8.98 0.09
C ILE A 151 18.25 9.15 1.56
N THR A 152 17.32 8.92 2.48
CA THR A 152 17.56 9.07 3.93
C THR A 152 18.28 7.87 4.55
N GLY A 153 18.41 6.77 3.81
CA GLY A 153 18.96 5.51 4.29
C GLY A 153 18.03 4.75 5.24
N PHE A 154 16.73 5.07 5.25
CA PHE A 154 15.72 4.49 6.15
C PHE A 154 15.73 2.94 6.12
N PHE A 155 15.87 2.34 4.95
CA PHE A 155 15.89 0.88 4.80
C PHE A 155 17.12 0.20 5.45
N GLY A 156 18.20 0.94 5.66
CA GLY A 156 19.39 0.48 6.38
C GLY A 156 19.24 0.50 7.90
N GLU A 157 18.32 1.31 8.43
CA GLU A 157 18.13 1.56 9.86
C GLU A 157 17.10 0.61 10.51
N GLY A 158 17.00 -0.63 10.02
CA GLY A 158 15.95 -1.57 10.43
C GLY A 158 15.80 -1.72 11.96
N LEU A 159 16.90 -1.83 12.70
CA LEU A 159 16.85 -1.92 14.17
C LEU A 159 16.26 -0.66 14.83
N ALA A 160 16.67 0.53 14.40
CA ALA A 160 16.14 1.79 14.92
C ALA A 160 14.66 1.98 14.55
N VAL A 161 14.27 1.59 13.33
CA VAL A 161 12.86 1.58 12.89
C VAL A 161 12.03 0.63 13.76
N ARG A 162 12.54 -0.58 14.04
CA ARG A 162 11.89 -1.55 14.92
C ARG A 162 11.69 -0.99 16.33
N GLU A 163 12.75 -0.45 16.94
CA GLU A 163 12.69 0.12 18.29
C GLU A 163 11.69 1.27 18.37
N TYR A 164 11.69 2.15 17.36
CA TYR A 164 10.72 3.23 17.25
C TYR A 164 9.29 2.70 17.19
N MET A 165 9.00 1.78 16.26
CA MET A 165 7.65 1.25 16.08
C MET A 165 7.16 0.48 17.30
N LEU A 166 8.01 -0.37 17.90
CA LEU A 166 7.65 -1.07 19.13
C LEU A 166 7.40 -0.09 20.28
N GLY A 167 8.17 1.01 20.38
CA GLY A 167 7.93 2.06 21.35
C GLY A 167 6.58 2.75 21.20
N ILE A 168 6.14 3.03 19.95
CA ILE A 168 4.79 3.53 19.68
C ILE A 168 3.74 2.49 20.12
N LEU A 169 3.93 1.23 19.75
CA LEU A 169 2.97 0.15 20.05
C LEU A 169 2.88 -0.19 21.54
N SER A 170 3.97 -0.06 22.29
CA SER A 170 4.02 -0.27 23.74
C SER A 170 3.64 0.98 24.55
N LEU A 171 3.15 2.04 23.89
CA LEU A 171 2.78 3.31 24.51
C LEU A 171 3.93 3.97 25.28
N SER A 172 5.17 3.70 24.87
CA SER A 172 6.39 4.28 25.41
C SER A 172 7.20 4.92 24.27
N PRO A 173 6.66 5.97 23.63
CA PRO A 173 7.22 6.53 22.42
C PRO A 173 8.58 7.19 22.72
N ARG A 174 9.55 6.97 21.84
CA ARG A 174 10.86 7.62 21.88
C ARG A 174 11.12 8.24 20.53
N LEU A 175 11.80 9.38 20.51
CA LEU A 175 12.21 9.98 19.24
C LEU A 175 13.15 9.03 18.49
N PRO A 176 13.06 8.96 17.15
CA PRO A 176 14.00 8.18 16.34
C PRO A 176 15.44 8.59 16.61
N ALA A 177 16.36 7.63 16.62
CA ALA A 177 17.78 7.87 16.89
C ALA A 177 18.42 8.87 15.92
N ARG A 178 17.93 8.93 14.67
CA ARG A 178 18.38 9.86 13.64
C ARG A 178 17.24 10.82 13.23
N PRO A 179 17.46 12.15 13.27
CA PRO A 179 16.45 13.12 12.86
C PRO A 179 15.98 13.00 11.41
N SER A 180 16.83 12.48 10.50
CA SER A 180 16.46 12.27 9.09
C SER A 180 15.29 11.29 8.92
N LEU A 181 15.10 10.36 9.86
CA LEU A 181 14.00 9.39 9.84
C LEU A 181 12.64 10.05 10.06
N LEU A 182 12.57 11.24 10.67
CA LEU A 182 11.33 11.96 10.90
C LEU A 182 10.64 12.37 9.60
N TRP A 183 11.41 12.63 8.54
CA TRP A 183 10.84 12.92 7.21
C TRP A 183 10.08 11.73 6.66
N GLU A 184 10.69 10.54 6.75
CA GLU A 184 10.06 9.31 6.27
C GLU A 184 8.84 8.95 7.11
N ILE A 185 8.94 9.07 8.43
CA ILE A 185 7.81 8.89 9.37
C ILE A 185 6.66 9.83 9.01
N PHE A 186 6.94 11.11 8.79
CA PHE A 186 5.91 12.08 8.40
C PHE A 186 5.20 11.70 7.10
N PHE A 187 5.94 11.32 6.04
CA PHE A 187 5.33 10.91 4.78
C PHE A 187 4.52 9.62 4.93
N LEU A 188 4.98 8.67 5.75
CA LEU A 188 4.26 7.44 6.08
C LEU A 188 2.97 7.75 6.87
N GLU A 189 3.00 8.69 7.80
CA GLU A 189 1.81 9.13 8.55
C GLU A 189 0.77 9.78 7.64
N VAL A 190 1.19 10.71 6.78
CA VAL A 190 0.33 11.32 5.76
C VAL A 190 -0.29 10.24 4.87
N PHE A 191 0.53 9.28 4.43
CA PHE A 191 0.07 8.15 3.63
C PHE A 191 -0.95 7.29 4.36
N LEU A 192 -0.71 6.93 5.62
CA LEU A 192 -1.61 6.13 6.45
C LEU A 192 -2.96 6.82 6.66
N VAL A 193 -2.96 8.12 6.97
CA VAL A 193 -4.20 8.90 7.13
C VAL A 193 -4.97 8.96 5.82
N TYR A 194 -4.28 9.13 4.70
CA TYR A 194 -4.89 9.24 3.38
C TYR A 194 -5.43 7.89 2.85
N LEU A 195 -4.77 6.79 3.21
CA LEU A 195 -5.05 5.43 2.74
C LEU A 195 -6.54 5.04 2.76
N PRO A 196 -7.30 5.19 3.87
CA PRO A 196 -8.73 4.86 3.93
C PRO A 196 -9.62 5.72 3.06
N PHE A 197 -9.22 6.93 2.71
CA PHE A 197 -10.05 7.86 1.94
C PHE A 197 -9.74 7.83 0.44
N GLY A 198 -8.56 7.34 0.06
CA GLY A 198 -8.14 7.18 -1.33
C GLY A 198 -8.71 5.96 -2.05
N ARG A 199 -8.19 5.72 -3.27
CA ARG A 199 -8.48 4.52 -4.10
C ARG A 199 -7.49 3.37 -3.85
N MET A 200 -6.59 3.52 -2.89
CA MET A 200 -5.45 2.62 -2.66
C MET A 200 -5.85 1.31 -1.96
N ILE A 201 -6.96 1.28 -1.22
CA ILE A 201 -7.51 0.05 -0.59
C ILE A 201 -8.29 -0.81 -1.60
N HIS A 202 -7.98 -0.70 -2.89
CA HIS A 202 -8.67 -1.51 -3.90
C HIS A 202 -8.45 -3.02 -3.69
N PHE A 203 -7.40 -3.46 -2.99
CA PHE A 203 -7.20 -4.86 -2.62
C PHE A 203 -8.29 -5.40 -1.68
N ALA A 204 -8.70 -4.64 -0.66
CA ALA A 204 -9.76 -5.08 0.25
C ALA A 204 -11.13 -5.02 -0.44
N ALA A 205 -11.36 -3.99 -1.28
CA ALA A 205 -12.54 -3.93 -2.12
C ALA A 205 -12.61 -5.10 -3.13
N LYS A 206 -11.45 -5.57 -3.64
CA LYS A 206 -11.35 -6.70 -4.56
C LYS A 206 -11.85 -8.00 -3.94
N TYR A 207 -11.56 -8.22 -2.64
CA TYR A 207 -12.13 -9.35 -1.91
C TYR A 207 -13.65 -9.34 -1.90
N PHE A 208 -14.28 -8.21 -1.56
CA PHE A 208 -15.75 -8.10 -1.55
C PHE A 208 -16.36 -8.24 -2.94
N THR A 209 -15.75 -7.67 -3.97
CA THR A 209 -16.25 -7.80 -5.36
C THR A 209 -16.08 -9.22 -5.90
N TYR A 210 -14.94 -9.86 -5.67
CA TYR A 210 -14.72 -11.24 -6.13
C TYR A 210 -15.65 -12.21 -5.40
N HIS A 211 -15.70 -12.14 -4.08
CA HIS A 211 -16.49 -13.07 -3.27
C HIS A 211 -18.01 -12.84 -3.39
N ARG A 212 -18.47 -11.58 -3.46
CA ARG A 212 -19.92 -11.28 -3.40
C ARG A 212 -20.56 -10.99 -4.75
N VAL A 213 -19.78 -10.62 -5.77
CA VAL A 213 -20.30 -10.21 -7.09
C VAL A 213 -19.86 -11.16 -8.20
N LYS A 214 -18.57 -11.50 -8.29
CA LYS A 214 -18.02 -12.39 -9.35
C LYS A 214 -18.38 -13.88 -9.11
N TRP A 215 -18.54 -14.28 -7.86
CA TRP A 215 -18.87 -15.66 -7.50
C TRP A 215 -19.97 -15.71 -6.44
N GLY A 216 -20.91 -14.77 -6.53
CA GLY A 216 -22.01 -14.59 -5.59
C GLY A 216 -22.97 -15.77 -5.64
N GLU A 217 -22.59 -16.87 -4.98
CA GLU A 217 -23.42 -17.99 -4.55
C GLU A 217 -24.30 -18.61 -5.66
N SER A 218 -23.70 -19.52 -6.44
CA SER A 218 -24.42 -20.69 -6.96
C SER A 218 -24.61 -21.68 -5.80
N HIS A 219 -25.61 -21.41 -4.96
CA HIS A 219 -26.20 -22.42 -4.07
C HIS A 219 -27.57 -22.79 -4.59
#